data_AF-A0A4Q3EI59-F1
#
_entry.id   AF-A0A4Q3EI59-F1
#
_cell.length_a   1.000
_cell.length_b   1.000
_cell.length_c   1.000
_cell.angle_alpha   90.00
_cell.angle_beta   90.00
_cell.angle_gamma   90.00
#
_symmetry.space_group_name_H-M   'P 1'
#
loop_
_entity.id
_entity.type
_entity.pdbx_description
1 polymer ?
#
loop_
_entity_poly.entity_id
_entity_poly.type
_entity_poly.pdbx_seq_one_letter_code
_entity_poly.pdbx_strand_id
1 'polypeptide(L)'
;DEGFHDRDEKIAEKLRLFKNCRLLVHNYEQLLNYKEEIKTPERFIWSRTFNQADLYVFSEAAIEKNYYLRAIYQGSEIECLVPFRDEASIENAIVCWATMLALDYSPADTDDRIERLAAVSMRLELKTGINDCSVIDDSYNSDVQSLEIALNFLSQQNQHQKKTLILSDIYQSGLQEEVLYKQVAELIKAKQVDKFIGIGEALTNYSEYFDIPVKSFYPDTTAFLKQLQSHSFRNETILLKGSRSFEFERISRMLVQKAHETVMEINLNALLNNLNFYRSKLDAGVKLMAMVKAFSYGSGTYELANVLQYNKVDYLAVAYADEGVALRQAGITLPLVVLNTEVSAFEKLTEFKLEPVLYSFGLFDEFIKYAQENNIYNSPVHIKIDTGMHRLGFEDYEVETLCDMLEENPYVRIQSVFSHLVASDAEEHDLFTLKQIGDFEKAYTQIEEVLGYQVIKHICNTSGIVRWPNAQYDLVRLGIGLYGIDAAIPATENALQPIASLKTSISQIKKVKAGDTVGYNRNGSLAKDGKIATVRIGYADGYLRAFGNGVGTMLVKGTVVPTVGNISMDMCMIDVSGIDVKEGDEVIVFNDKHRIEELAKQIGTIPYEILTNVSQRVKRVYFYE
;
A
#
# COMPACT_ATOMS: atom_id res chain seq x y z
N ASP A 1 20.20 -7.04 23.33
CA ASP A 1 20.44 -5.87 22.47
C ASP A 1 21.31 -6.30 21.30
N GLU A 2 20.94 -6.03 20.04
CA GLU A 2 21.77 -6.45 18.90
C GLU A 2 23.20 -5.90 18.99
N GLY A 3 24.19 -6.76 18.76
CA GLY A 3 25.61 -6.40 18.75
C GLY A 3 26.29 -6.28 20.13
N PHE A 4 25.54 -6.50 21.22
CA PHE A 4 26.05 -6.46 22.61
C PHE A 4 25.54 -7.68 23.39
N HIS A 5 26.29 -8.11 24.40
CA HIS A 5 25.92 -9.21 25.30
C HIS A 5 24.61 -8.92 26.03
N ASP A 6 24.47 -7.69 26.53
CA ASP A 6 23.28 -7.19 27.22
C ASP A 6 23.11 -5.67 27.04
N ARG A 7 22.07 -5.13 27.68
CA ARG A 7 21.72 -3.70 27.61
C ARG A 7 22.75 -2.83 28.34
N ASP A 8 23.30 -3.35 29.42
CA ASP A 8 24.23 -2.65 30.30
C ASP A 8 25.56 -2.43 29.55
N GLU A 9 26.06 -3.46 28.86
CA GLU A 9 27.22 -3.37 27.97
C GLU A 9 26.99 -2.35 26.85
N LYS A 10 25.81 -2.37 26.22
CA LYS A 10 25.46 -1.40 25.17
C LYS A 10 25.48 0.04 25.68
N ILE A 11 24.88 0.29 26.85
CA ILE A 11 24.83 1.64 27.44
C ILE A 11 26.24 2.09 27.82
N ALA A 12 27.01 1.24 28.49
CA ALA A 12 28.39 1.54 28.87
C ALA A 12 29.26 1.86 27.64
N GLU A 13 29.11 1.12 26.54
CA GLU A 13 29.84 1.38 25.30
C GLU A 13 29.40 2.69 24.63
N LYS A 14 28.09 2.96 24.57
CA LYS A 14 27.57 4.20 23.99
C LYS A 14 27.98 5.43 24.79
N LEU A 15 27.99 5.36 26.13
CA LEU A 15 28.44 6.46 27.00
C LEU A 15 29.91 6.84 26.76
N ARG A 16 30.76 5.91 26.30
CA ARG A 16 32.16 6.22 25.93
C ARG A 16 32.25 7.23 24.78
N LEU A 17 31.28 7.23 23.87
CA LEU A 17 31.23 8.17 22.74
C LEU A 17 31.04 9.62 23.22
N PHE A 18 30.40 9.82 24.38
CA PHE A 18 30.05 11.13 24.91
C PHE A 18 31.01 11.66 25.99
N LYS A 19 32.09 10.92 26.29
CA LYS A 19 33.04 11.24 27.37
C LYS A 19 33.69 12.63 27.24
N ASN A 20 33.84 13.11 26.00
CA ASN A 20 34.49 14.38 25.66
C ASN A 20 33.48 15.43 25.14
N CYS A 21 32.18 15.14 25.19
CA CYS A 21 31.16 16.11 24.81
C CYS A 21 31.06 17.19 25.87
N ARG A 22 30.69 18.41 25.47
CA ARG A 22 30.36 19.48 26.42
C ARG A 22 29.00 19.22 27.07
N LEU A 23 28.02 18.88 26.24
CA LEU A 23 26.62 18.73 26.57
C LEU A 23 26.13 17.36 26.08
N LEU A 24 25.42 16.64 26.95
CA LEU A 24 24.72 15.40 26.60
C LEU A 24 23.21 15.63 26.68
N VAL A 25 22.54 15.52 25.53
CA VAL A 25 21.08 15.52 25.44
C VAL A 25 20.61 14.06 25.49
N HIS A 26 19.77 13.68 26.45
CA HIS A 26 19.34 12.29 26.58
C HIS A 26 17.93 12.13 27.16
N ASN A 27 17.32 10.98 26.88
CA ASN A 27 16.08 10.55 27.51
C ASN A 27 16.34 10.09 28.96
N TYR A 28 15.47 10.48 29.90
CA TYR A 28 15.61 10.12 31.32
C TYR A 28 15.49 8.61 31.56
N GLU A 29 14.44 7.99 31.01
CA GLU A 29 14.08 6.60 31.23
C GLU A 29 15.17 5.64 30.74
N GLN A 30 15.85 5.97 29.64
CA GLN A 30 16.94 5.16 29.09
C GLN A 30 18.18 5.09 29.97
N LEU A 31 18.44 6.11 30.79
CA LEU A 31 19.66 6.23 31.61
C LEU A 31 19.39 6.30 33.13
N LEU A 32 18.18 5.96 33.57
CA LEU A 32 17.74 6.08 34.97
C LEU A 32 18.71 5.45 35.97
N ASN A 33 19.25 4.27 35.63
CA ASN A 33 20.12 3.46 36.48
C ASN A 33 21.62 3.71 36.26
N TYR A 34 22.00 4.62 35.36
CA TYR A 34 23.38 4.79 34.87
C TYR A 34 23.98 6.15 35.20
N LYS A 35 23.44 6.85 36.21
CA LYS A 35 23.83 8.23 36.56
C LYS A 35 25.32 8.38 36.89
N GLU A 36 25.92 7.37 37.50
CA GLU A 36 27.35 7.38 37.89
C GLU A 36 28.29 7.18 36.70
N GLU A 37 27.79 6.64 35.58
CA GLU A 37 28.59 6.36 34.37
C GLU A 37 28.63 7.55 33.40
N ILE A 38 27.73 8.52 33.57
CA ILE A 38 27.68 9.74 32.76
C ILE A 38 28.78 10.70 33.23
N LYS A 39 29.85 10.81 32.43
CA LYS A 39 31.02 11.67 32.73
C LYS A 39 30.93 13.08 32.13
N THR A 40 29.88 13.37 31.37
CA THR A 40 29.68 14.65 30.68
C THR A 40 29.25 15.75 31.66
N PRO A 41 29.87 16.95 31.61
CA PRO A 41 29.63 17.99 32.61
C PRO A 41 28.25 18.66 32.50
N GLU A 42 27.78 18.94 31.28
CA GLU A 42 26.46 19.53 31.04
C GLU A 42 25.51 18.46 30.49
N ARG A 43 24.26 18.49 30.96
CA ARG A 43 23.21 17.56 30.54
C ARG A 43 21.94 18.32 30.24
N PHE A 44 21.20 17.85 29.24
CA PHE A 44 19.84 18.26 28.97
C PHE A 44 18.98 17.00 28.90
N ILE A 45 18.05 16.89 29.83
CA ILE A 45 17.24 15.71 30.04
C ILE A 45 15.86 15.97 29.45
N TRP A 46 15.39 15.06 28.62
CA TRP A 46 13.99 15.06 28.19
C TRP A 46 13.28 13.79 28.68
N SER A 47 11.98 13.90 28.93
CA SER A 47 11.19 12.76 29.40
C SER A 47 9.69 12.99 29.14
N ARG A 48 8.96 11.87 29.00
CA ARG A 48 7.48 11.86 28.97
C ARG A 48 6.86 11.57 30.34
N THR A 49 7.64 11.03 31.27
CA THR A 49 7.14 10.56 32.57
C THR A 49 7.75 11.28 33.77
N PHE A 50 8.91 11.92 33.59
CA PHE A 50 9.65 12.61 34.64
C PHE A 50 9.46 14.12 34.57
N ASN A 51 8.62 14.65 35.46
CA ASN A 51 8.22 16.06 35.47
C ASN A 51 9.30 17.07 35.91
N GLN A 52 10.49 16.60 36.28
CA GLN A 52 11.66 17.43 36.60
C GLN A 52 12.73 17.39 35.49
N ALA A 53 12.41 16.80 34.32
CA ALA A 53 13.27 16.88 33.15
C ALA A 53 13.38 18.34 32.65
N ASP A 54 14.48 18.67 31.97
CA ASP A 54 14.67 19.99 31.36
C ASP A 54 13.58 20.27 30.32
N LEU A 55 13.25 19.25 29.50
CA LEU A 55 12.05 19.21 28.66
C LEU A 55 11.13 18.08 29.12
N TYR A 56 10.02 18.43 29.78
CA TYR A 56 9.01 17.47 30.20
C TYR A 56 7.80 17.51 29.29
N VAL A 57 7.66 16.51 28.41
CA VAL A 57 6.49 16.36 27.53
C VAL A 57 5.38 15.68 28.34
N PHE A 58 4.31 16.40 28.63
CA PHE A 58 3.25 15.93 29.55
C PHE A 58 1.92 15.67 28.87
N SER A 59 1.75 16.15 27.64
CA SER A 59 0.53 15.94 26.87
C SER A 59 0.88 15.79 25.40
N GLU A 60 0.22 14.82 24.79
CA GLU A 60 0.41 14.41 23.42
C GLU A 60 -0.98 14.19 22.82
N ALA A 61 -1.27 14.83 21.69
CA ALA A 61 -2.56 14.73 21.04
C ALA A 61 -2.37 14.66 19.52
N ALA A 62 -3.00 13.67 18.88
CA ALA A 62 -3.07 13.64 17.44
C ALA A 62 -4.07 14.72 16.96
N ILE A 63 -3.63 15.61 16.08
CA ILE A 63 -4.47 16.64 15.45
C ILE A 63 -4.32 16.50 13.94
N GLU A 64 -5.35 15.95 13.28
CA GLU A 64 -5.37 15.68 11.83
C GLU A 64 -4.16 14.87 11.32
N LYS A 65 -3.26 15.49 10.54
CA LYS A 65 -2.03 14.92 9.97
C LYS A 65 -0.81 15.09 10.88
N ASN A 66 -0.95 15.88 11.95
CA ASN A 66 0.12 16.27 12.82
C ASN A 66 -0.07 15.68 14.22
N TYR A 67 0.98 15.76 15.02
CA TYR A 67 1.01 15.33 16.40
C TYR A 67 1.43 16.52 17.25
N TYR A 68 0.53 16.94 18.11
CA TYR A 68 0.68 18.14 18.92
C TYR A 68 1.20 17.74 20.31
N LEU A 69 2.36 18.28 20.64
CA LEU A 69 3.08 18.03 21.88
C LEU A 69 2.99 19.28 22.75
N ARG A 70 2.68 19.09 24.05
CA ARG A 70 2.83 20.14 25.07
C ARG A 70 3.88 19.70 26.07
N ALA A 71 4.76 20.63 26.41
CA ALA A 71 5.86 20.38 27.33
C ALA A 71 6.10 21.54 28.29
N ILE A 72 6.76 21.25 29.41
CA ILE A 72 7.32 22.26 30.30
C ILE A 72 8.80 22.41 29.99
N TYR A 73 9.24 23.64 29.73
CA TYR A 73 10.64 24.02 29.54
C TYR A 73 10.92 25.32 30.30
N GLN A 74 11.97 25.33 31.14
CA GLN A 74 12.33 26.49 32.00
C GLN A 74 11.14 27.04 32.82
N GLY A 75 10.25 26.15 33.27
CA GLY A 75 9.06 26.51 34.05
C GLY A 75 7.92 27.15 33.25
N SER A 76 8.05 27.28 31.93
CA SER A 76 7.00 27.74 31.04
C SER A 76 6.44 26.60 30.22
N GLU A 77 5.15 26.67 29.91
CA GLU A 77 4.53 25.74 28.96
C GLU A 77 4.88 26.14 27.53
N ILE A 78 5.30 25.16 26.74
CA ILE A 78 5.60 25.30 25.32
C ILE A 78 4.88 24.22 24.53
N GLU A 79 4.65 24.50 23.26
CA GLU A 79 3.96 23.61 22.32
C GLU A 79 4.83 23.34 21.11
N CYS A 80 4.63 22.18 20.47
CA CYS A 80 5.27 21.83 19.22
C CYS A 80 4.36 20.97 18.35
N LEU A 81 4.25 21.33 17.07
CA LEU A 81 3.49 20.58 16.07
C LEU A 81 4.42 19.71 15.22
N VAL A 82 4.29 18.39 15.35
CA VAL A 82 5.10 17.40 14.61
C VAL A 82 4.32 16.90 13.39
N PRO A 83 4.90 16.89 12.17
CA PRO A 83 4.19 16.48 10.95
C PRO A 83 4.18 14.94 10.73
N PHE A 84 4.30 14.15 11.80
CA PHE A 84 4.39 12.68 11.77
C PHE A 84 3.49 12.06 12.84
N ARG A 85 3.06 10.81 12.66
CA ARG A 85 2.19 10.10 13.62
C ARG A 85 2.75 8.79 14.15
N ASP A 86 3.80 8.25 13.54
CA ASP A 86 4.41 7.03 14.03
C ASP A 86 5.29 7.32 15.25
N GLU A 87 5.29 6.39 16.20
CA GLU A 87 5.94 6.56 17.50
C GLU A 87 7.44 6.86 17.38
N ALA A 88 8.12 6.24 16.41
CA ALA A 88 9.55 6.43 16.19
C ALA A 88 9.86 7.85 15.69
N SER A 89 9.08 8.37 14.76
CA SER A 89 9.21 9.75 14.29
C SER A 89 8.87 10.77 15.37
N ILE A 90 7.86 10.49 16.22
CA ILE A 90 7.52 11.34 17.36
C ILE A 90 8.69 11.38 18.37
N GLU A 91 9.26 10.23 18.72
CA GLU A 91 10.44 10.16 19.57
C GLU A 91 11.62 10.95 18.98
N ASN A 92 11.91 10.76 17.69
CA ASN A 92 12.95 11.51 16.98
C ASN A 92 12.67 13.02 16.99
N ALA A 93 11.42 13.45 16.82
CA ALA A 93 11.03 14.85 16.87
C ALA A 93 11.24 15.45 18.27
N ILE A 94 10.93 14.72 19.34
CA ILE A 94 11.19 15.15 20.73
C ILE A 94 12.70 15.27 20.98
N VAL A 95 13.51 14.34 20.47
CA VAL A 95 14.98 14.43 20.57
C VAL A 95 15.51 15.67 19.84
N CYS A 96 15.01 15.95 18.64
CA CYS A 96 15.32 17.18 17.91
C CYS A 96 14.90 18.44 18.67
N TRP A 97 13.70 18.43 19.26
CA TRP A 97 13.18 19.53 20.07
C TRP A 97 14.07 19.82 21.28
N ALA A 98 14.34 18.79 22.08
CA ALA A 98 15.24 18.86 23.23
C ALA A 98 16.63 19.37 22.81
N THR A 99 17.17 18.87 21.70
CA THR A 99 18.50 19.27 21.20
C THR A 99 18.53 20.75 20.81
N MET A 100 17.52 21.26 20.12
CA MET A 100 17.48 22.67 19.75
C MET A 100 17.32 23.59 20.97
N LEU A 101 16.46 23.23 21.92
CA LEU A 101 16.31 23.98 23.18
C LEU A 101 17.61 23.99 23.99
N ALA A 102 18.33 22.86 24.03
CA ALA A 102 19.63 22.75 24.68
C ALA A 102 20.76 23.55 23.99
N LEU A 103 20.54 23.95 22.73
CA LEU A 103 21.41 24.83 21.95
C LEU A 103 20.91 26.28 21.93
N ASP A 104 20.04 26.65 22.87
CA ASP A 104 19.49 28.00 23.08
C ASP A 104 18.61 28.53 21.93
N TYR A 105 18.01 27.66 21.12
CA TYR A 105 16.95 28.07 20.19
C TYR A 105 15.67 28.42 20.95
N SER A 106 14.94 29.43 20.48
CA SER A 106 13.67 29.81 21.11
C SER A 106 12.59 28.75 20.87
N PRO A 107 11.63 28.53 21.79
CA PRO A 107 10.53 27.60 21.58
C PRO A 107 9.77 27.82 20.26
N ALA A 108 9.55 29.08 19.88
CA ALA A 108 8.90 29.44 18.62
C ALA A 108 9.72 29.01 17.38
N ASP A 109 11.05 29.18 17.41
CA ASP A 109 11.92 28.73 16.32
C ASP A 109 11.96 27.19 16.23
N THR A 110 11.89 26.51 17.37
CA THR A 110 11.88 25.04 17.39
C THR A 110 10.60 24.46 16.79
N ASP A 111 9.45 25.05 17.12
CA ASP A 111 8.15 24.66 16.59
C ASP A 111 8.09 24.83 15.06
N ASP A 112 8.41 26.03 14.56
CA ASP A 112 8.44 26.34 13.11
C ASP A 112 9.35 25.39 12.31
N ARG A 113 10.47 24.96 12.90
CA ARG A 113 11.42 24.04 12.25
C ARG A 113 10.94 22.60 12.26
N ILE A 114 10.33 22.15 13.36
CA ILE A 114 9.81 20.79 13.49
C ILE A 114 8.57 20.60 12.61
N GLU A 115 7.69 21.59 12.55
CA GLU A 115 6.49 21.56 11.71
C GLU A 115 6.83 21.39 10.22
N ARG A 116 8.01 21.88 9.79
CA ARG A 116 8.50 21.79 8.40
C ARG A 116 9.26 20.50 8.08
N LEU A 117 9.36 19.56 9.02
CA LEU A 117 10.01 18.28 8.73
C LEU A 117 9.23 17.53 7.65
N ALA A 118 9.94 17.08 6.61
CA ALA A 118 9.37 16.25 5.57
C ALA A 118 9.66 14.77 5.89
N ALA A 119 8.69 13.89 5.58
CA ALA A 119 8.93 12.46 5.63
C ALA A 119 10.06 12.10 4.65
N VAL A 120 11.00 11.27 5.11
CA VAL A 120 12.17 10.88 4.33
C VAL A 120 11.92 9.50 3.73
N SER A 121 11.36 9.46 2.52
CA SER A 121 11.09 8.23 1.74
C SER A 121 12.40 7.69 1.13
N MET A 122 13.05 6.68 1.74
CA MET A 122 14.44 6.35 1.32
C MET A 122 14.86 4.87 1.45
N ARG A 123 13.96 3.91 1.68
CA ARG A 123 14.38 2.50 1.86
C ARG A 123 13.54 1.50 1.08
N LEU A 124 14.23 0.62 0.35
CA LEU A 124 13.70 -0.57 -0.33
C LEU A 124 12.56 -0.27 -1.32
N GLU A 125 12.71 0.82 -2.08
CA GLU A 125 11.72 1.22 -3.07
C GLU A 125 11.75 0.29 -4.30
N LEU A 126 10.69 -0.48 -4.54
CA LEU A 126 10.60 -1.36 -5.70
C LEU A 126 10.11 -0.59 -6.94
N LYS A 127 11.02 -0.37 -7.89
CA LYS A 127 10.79 0.31 -9.17
C LYS A 127 10.78 -0.69 -10.31
N THR A 128 10.09 -0.37 -11.40
CA THR A 128 10.22 -1.17 -12.63
C THR A 128 11.46 -0.75 -13.41
N GLY A 129 12.31 -1.73 -13.71
CA GLY A 129 13.52 -1.57 -14.51
C GLY A 129 13.28 -1.71 -16.01
N ILE A 130 14.29 -1.35 -16.80
CA ILE A 130 14.37 -1.63 -18.23
C ILE A 130 14.47 -3.14 -18.50
N ASN A 131 14.13 -3.57 -19.71
CA ASN A 131 14.27 -4.97 -20.15
C ASN A 131 13.56 -6.00 -19.24
N ASP A 132 12.36 -5.68 -18.77
CA ASP A 132 11.58 -6.55 -17.87
C ASP A 132 12.37 -6.92 -16.60
N CYS A 133 12.98 -5.90 -15.97
CA CYS A 133 13.63 -6.05 -14.67
C CYS A 133 12.79 -5.36 -13.59
N SER A 134 13.04 -5.71 -12.34
CA SER A 134 12.59 -4.94 -11.17
C SER A 134 13.82 -4.39 -10.44
N VAL A 135 13.76 -3.16 -9.94
CA VAL A 135 14.87 -2.46 -9.29
C VAL A 135 14.45 -2.10 -7.86
N ILE A 136 15.05 -2.73 -6.86
CA ILE A 136 14.89 -2.36 -5.45
C ILE A 136 15.93 -1.29 -5.15
N ASP A 137 15.50 -0.08 -4.81
CA ASP A 137 16.37 1.07 -4.55
C ASP A 137 16.53 1.29 -3.04
N ASP A 138 17.74 1.01 -2.53
CA ASP A 138 18.19 1.27 -1.15
C ASP A 138 19.56 1.98 -1.18
N SER A 139 19.62 3.07 -1.95
CA SER A 139 20.86 3.78 -2.31
C SER A 139 21.42 4.74 -1.23
N TYR A 140 20.85 4.76 -0.03
CA TYR A 140 21.13 5.83 0.96
C TYR A 140 21.84 5.38 2.23
N ASN A 141 21.77 4.10 2.59
CA ASN A 141 22.53 3.54 3.72
C ASN A 141 23.27 2.28 3.27
N SER A 142 24.46 2.05 3.80
CA SER A 142 25.21 0.81 3.52
C SER A 142 25.95 0.39 4.78
N ASP A 143 25.37 -0.57 5.49
CA ASP A 143 25.96 -1.30 6.62
C ASP A 143 25.53 -2.78 6.52
N VAL A 144 26.16 -3.66 7.30
CA VAL A 144 25.93 -5.12 7.20
C VAL A 144 24.49 -5.51 7.53
N GLN A 145 23.90 -4.89 8.56
CA GLN A 145 22.54 -5.20 9.02
C GLN A 145 21.50 -4.77 7.97
N SER A 146 21.64 -3.56 7.45
CA SER A 146 20.77 -3.02 6.41
C SER A 146 20.95 -3.76 5.08
N LEU A 147 22.15 -4.26 4.77
CA LEU A 147 22.36 -5.17 3.64
C LEU A 147 21.59 -6.49 3.84
N GLU A 148 21.62 -7.08 5.03
CA GLU A 148 20.87 -8.30 5.32
C GLU A 148 19.36 -8.11 5.14
N ILE A 149 18.81 -7.00 5.65
CA ILE A 149 17.40 -6.63 5.46
C ILE A 149 17.08 -6.49 3.96
N ALA A 150 17.92 -5.77 3.21
CA ALA A 150 17.72 -5.57 1.79
C ALA A 150 17.79 -6.88 0.99
N LEU A 151 18.71 -7.78 1.34
CA LEU A 151 18.83 -9.11 0.74
C LEU A 151 17.65 -10.03 1.08
N ASN A 152 17.09 -9.91 2.28
CA ASN A 152 15.85 -10.61 2.65
C ASN A 152 14.69 -10.13 1.77
N PHE A 153 14.57 -8.81 1.59
CA PHE A 153 13.55 -8.23 0.72
C PHE A 153 13.72 -8.65 -0.75
N LEU A 154 14.95 -8.66 -1.28
CA LEU A 154 15.28 -9.20 -2.60
C LEU A 154 14.90 -10.69 -2.71
N SER A 155 15.14 -11.46 -1.65
CA SER A 155 14.86 -12.89 -1.64
C SER A 155 13.36 -13.21 -1.72
N GLN A 156 12.53 -12.32 -1.16
CA GLN A 156 11.06 -12.40 -1.18
C GLN A 156 10.46 -12.03 -2.55
N GLN A 157 11.21 -11.34 -3.42
CA GLN A 157 10.74 -11.00 -4.75
C GLN A 157 10.82 -12.22 -5.67
N ASN A 158 9.65 -12.75 -6.05
CA ASN A 158 9.53 -13.91 -6.95
C ASN A 158 9.11 -13.52 -8.38
N GLN A 159 9.12 -12.22 -8.72
CA GLN A 159 8.82 -11.75 -10.08
C GLN A 159 9.78 -12.30 -11.13
N HIS A 160 11.05 -12.47 -10.77
CA HIS A 160 12.09 -12.99 -11.65
C HIS A 160 12.91 -14.07 -10.92
N GLN A 161 13.31 -15.10 -11.67
CA GLN A 161 14.16 -16.17 -11.12
C GLN A 161 15.57 -15.68 -10.79
N LYS A 162 16.06 -14.70 -11.54
CA LYS A 162 17.44 -14.21 -11.45
C LYS A 162 17.51 -12.98 -10.55
N LYS A 163 18.43 -12.99 -9.58
CA LYS A 163 18.65 -11.96 -8.57
C LYS A 163 20.03 -11.33 -8.75
N THR A 164 20.05 -10.01 -8.85
CA THR A 164 21.28 -9.21 -9.01
C THR A 164 21.44 -8.27 -7.82
N LEU A 165 22.65 -8.20 -7.26
CA LEU A 165 23.02 -7.19 -6.26
C LEU A 165 24.07 -6.23 -6.86
N ILE A 166 23.80 -4.94 -6.75
CA ILE A 166 24.76 -3.86 -6.99
C ILE A 166 25.04 -3.21 -5.64
N LEU A 167 26.26 -3.36 -5.14
CA LEU A 167 26.67 -2.95 -3.79
C LEU A 167 27.81 -1.93 -3.86
N SER A 168 27.69 -0.83 -3.13
CA SER A 168 28.83 0.08 -2.91
C SER A 168 29.73 -0.39 -1.77
N ASP A 169 30.91 0.20 -1.64
CA ASP A 169 31.69 0.04 -0.39
C ASP A 169 30.85 0.42 0.84
N ILE A 170 31.10 -0.33 1.92
CA ILE A 170 30.48 -0.14 3.23
C ILE A 170 31.48 0.62 4.10
N TYR A 171 31.18 1.88 4.39
CA TYR A 171 31.98 2.67 5.31
C TYR A 171 31.46 2.55 6.75
N GLN A 172 32.33 2.74 7.74
CA GLN A 172 31.97 2.89 9.15
C GLN A 172 31.39 1.65 9.86
N SER A 173 31.73 0.43 9.42
CA SER A 173 31.30 -0.81 10.11
C SER A 173 31.97 -1.04 11.48
N GLY A 174 33.07 -0.34 11.76
CA GLY A 174 33.91 -0.59 12.95
C GLY A 174 34.77 -1.85 12.87
N LEU A 175 34.66 -2.62 11.79
CA LEU A 175 35.42 -3.85 11.52
C LEU A 175 36.60 -3.58 10.59
N GLN A 176 37.64 -4.42 10.67
CA GLN A 176 38.68 -4.44 9.64
C GLN A 176 38.08 -4.89 8.30
N GLU A 177 38.48 -4.25 7.20
CA GLU A 177 37.89 -4.47 5.86
C GLU A 177 37.91 -5.95 5.44
N GLU A 178 38.99 -6.67 5.74
CA GLU A 178 39.10 -8.10 5.46
C GLU A 178 38.00 -8.92 6.14
N VAL A 179 37.69 -8.61 7.40
CA VAL A 179 36.65 -9.31 8.17
C VAL A 179 35.27 -8.92 7.66
N LEU A 180 35.07 -7.63 7.39
CA LEU A 180 33.82 -7.09 6.87
C LEU A 180 33.44 -7.77 5.55
N TYR A 181 34.33 -7.78 4.56
CA TYR A 181 34.00 -8.29 3.23
C TYR A 181 33.90 -9.82 3.17
N LYS A 182 34.53 -10.56 4.10
CA LYS A 182 34.23 -11.99 4.30
C LYS A 182 32.79 -12.20 4.77
N GLN A 183 32.33 -11.44 5.77
CA GLN A 183 30.94 -11.52 6.25
C GLN A 183 29.93 -11.13 5.15
N VAL A 184 30.22 -10.06 4.40
CA VAL A 184 29.38 -9.63 3.27
C VAL A 184 29.30 -10.73 2.20
N ALA A 185 30.42 -11.37 1.85
CA ALA A 185 30.42 -12.46 0.89
C ALA A 185 29.59 -13.68 1.37
N GLU A 186 29.69 -14.04 2.65
CA GLU A 186 28.87 -15.10 3.25
C GLU A 186 27.37 -14.78 3.20
N LEU A 187 26.97 -13.54 3.52
CA LEU A 187 25.58 -13.09 3.45
C LEU A 187 25.02 -13.18 2.02
N ILE A 188 25.78 -12.70 1.03
CA ILE A 188 25.35 -12.73 -0.37
C ILE A 188 25.20 -14.18 -0.86
N LYS A 189 26.15 -15.06 -0.49
CA LYS A 189 26.09 -16.49 -0.83
C LYS A 189 24.90 -17.20 -0.17
N ALA A 190 24.63 -16.92 1.10
CA ALA A 190 23.49 -17.49 1.82
C ALA A 190 22.13 -17.12 1.18
N LYS A 191 22.04 -15.95 0.55
CA LYS A 191 20.83 -15.43 -0.10
C LYS A 191 20.72 -15.77 -1.59
N GLN A 192 21.64 -16.60 -2.10
CA GLN A 192 21.63 -17.13 -3.47
C GLN A 192 21.53 -16.03 -4.56
N VAL A 193 22.36 -14.99 -4.45
CA VAL A 193 22.45 -13.96 -5.49
C VAL A 193 23.17 -14.53 -6.72
N ASP A 194 22.55 -14.43 -7.90
CA ASP A 194 23.09 -14.96 -9.15
C ASP A 194 24.18 -14.09 -9.78
N LYS A 195 24.05 -12.76 -9.61
CA LYS A 195 24.93 -11.77 -10.22
C LYS A 195 25.28 -10.67 -9.22
N PHE A 196 26.58 -10.40 -9.08
CA PHE A 196 27.09 -9.41 -8.13
C PHE A 196 27.92 -8.33 -8.84
N ILE A 197 27.65 -7.07 -8.52
CA ILE A 197 28.40 -5.92 -9.04
C ILE A 197 28.88 -5.11 -7.83
N GLY A 198 30.19 -5.14 -7.57
CA GLY A 198 30.81 -4.33 -6.52
C GLY A 198 31.30 -2.98 -7.06
N ILE A 199 30.98 -1.88 -6.37
CA ILE A 199 31.41 -0.53 -6.75
C ILE A 199 32.15 0.12 -5.57
N GLY A 200 33.45 0.30 -5.73
CA GLY A 200 34.34 0.85 -4.72
C GLY A 200 35.72 0.19 -4.73
N GLU A 201 36.72 0.89 -4.20
CA GLU A 201 38.09 0.40 -4.14
C GLU A 201 38.21 -0.81 -3.21
N ALA A 202 37.52 -0.81 -2.07
CA ALA A 202 37.66 -1.89 -1.09
C ALA A 202 37.01 -3.18 -1.60
N LEU A 203 35.79 -3.12 -2.16
CA LEU A 203 35.15 -4.25 -2.84
C LEU A 203 36.01 -4.81 -3.98
N THR A 204 36.71 -3.93 -4.72
CA THR A 204 37.63 -4.36 -5.79
C THR A 204 38.83 -5.12 -5.21
N ASN A 205 39.45 -4.60 -4.14
CA ASN A 205 40.60 -5.22 -3.47
C ASN A 205 40.26 -6.59 -2.85
N TYR A 206 39.03 -6.78 -2.38
CA TYR A 206 38.56 -8.02 -1.75
C TYR A 206 37.68 -8.89 -2.67
N SER A 207 37.77 -8.69 -3.98
CA SER A 207 36.97 -9.39 -4.99
C SER A 207 37.11 -10.93 -4.97
N GLU A 208 38.21 -11.44 -4.41
CA GLU A 208 38.49 -12.88 -4.25
C GLU A 208 37.53 -13.58 -3.28
N TYR A 209 36.95 -12.88 -2.31
CA TYR A 209 36.03 -13.47 -1.33
C TYR A 209 34.64 -13.78 -1.88
N PHE A 210 34.24 -13.14 -2.98
CA PHE A 210 32.91 -13.30 -3.56
C PHE A 210 32.88 -14.47 -4.54
N ASP A 211 32.52 -15.66 -4.05
CA ASP A 211 32.34 -16.87 -4.85
C ASP A 211 30.93 -16.92 -5.48
N ILE A 212 30.74 -16.14 -6.55
CA ILE A 212 29.47 -15.97 -7.27
C ILE A 212 29.72 -16.17 -8.78
N PRO A 213 28.84 -16.89 -9.52
CA PRO A 213 29.06 -17.24 -10.92
C PRO A 213 29.27 -16.05 -11.86
N VAL A 214 28.54 -14.95 -11.64
CA VAL A 214 28.65 -13.72 -12.44
C VAL A 214 29.01 -12.56 -11.51
N LYS A 215 30.26 -12.08 -11.57
CA LYS A 215 30.71 -10.94 -10.78
C LYS A 215 31.51 -9.92 -11.59
N SER A 216 31.32 -8.63 -11.30
CA SER A 216 32.11 -7.53 -11.85
C SER A 216 32.40 -6.49 -10.77
N PHE A 217 33.52 -5.77 -10.91
CA PHE A 217 33.98 -4.79 -9.93
C PHE A 217 34.40 -3.50 -10.63
N TYR A 218 34.05 -2.38 -10.01
CA TYR A 218 34.30 -1.04 -10.53
C TYR A 218 34.87 -0.15 -9.42
N PRO A 219 35.86 0.71 -9.70
CA PRO A 219 36.42 1.59 -8.68
C PRO A 219 35.42 2.64 -8.20
N ASP A 220 34.51 3.09 -9.08
CA ASP A 220 33.50 4.11 -8.77
C ASP A 220 32.25 3.98 -9.66
N THR A 221 31.20 4.71 -9.30
CA THR A 221 29.92 4.73 -10.01
C THR A 221 30.05 5.24 -11.45
N THR A 222 30.99 6.15 -11.73
CA THR A 222 31.19 6.68 -13.09
C THR A 222 31.82 5.64 -14.01
N ALA A 223 32.78 4.86 -13.51
CA ALA A 223 33.40 3.74 -14.21
C ALA A 223 32.36 2.66 -14.53
N PHE A 224 31.49 2.33 -13.57
CA PHE A 224 30.37 1.41 -13.79
C PHE A 224 29.39 1.93 -14.84
N LEU A 225 28.94 3.18 -14.74
CA LEU A 225 27.98 3.77 -15.67
C LEU A 225 28.46 3.77 -17.13
N LYS A 226 29.76 3.95 -17.38
CA LYS A 226 30.35 3.84 -18.73
C LYS A 226 30.22 2.44 -19.34
N GLN A 227 30.15 1.41 -18.50
CA GLN A 227 30.00 0.01 -18.88
C GLN A 227 28.61 -0.55 -18.56
N LEU A 228 27.64 0.30 -18.22
CA LEU A 228 26.31 -0.18 -17.83
C LEU A 228 25.66 -1.01 -18.95
N GLN A 229 25.80 -0.57 -20.20
CA GLN A 229 25.23 -1.27 -21.37
C GLN A 229 25.88 -2.61 -21.70
N SER A 230 27.11 -2.88 -21.22
CA SER A 230 27.73 -4.20 -21.41
C SER A 230 27.19 -5.23 -20.43
N HIS A 231 26.49 -4.81 -19.38
CA HIS A 231 25.76 -5.70 -18.50
C HIS A 231 24.39 -5.96 -19.10
N SER A 232 24.14 -7.19 -19.57
CA SER A 232 22.82 -7.60 -20.05
C SER A 232 21.88 -7.77 -18.86
N PHE A 233 21.26 -6.67 -18.41
CA PHE A 233 20.15 -6.69 -17.46
C PHE A 233 18.87 -7.04 -18.23
N ARG A 234 18.27 -8.20 -17.92
CA ARG A 234 17.03 -8.67 -18.52
C ARG A 234 16.38 -9.74 -17.64
N ASN A 235 15.07 -9.63 -17.41
CA ASN A 235 14.29 -10.61 -16.65
C ASN A 235 14.93 -10.93 -15.29
N GLU A 236 15.42 -9.91 -14.58
CA GLU A 236 16.10 -10.05 -13.29
C GLU A 236 15.65 -8.99 -12.26
N THR A 237 15.63 -9.37 -10.99
CA THR A 237 15.40 -8.43 -9.88
C THR A 237 16.74 -7.89 -9.40
N ILE A 238 16.92 -6.58 -9.45
CA ILE A 238 18.17 -5.86 -9.17
C ILE A 238 18.02 -5.10 -7.85
N LEU A 239 18.84 -5.41 -6.86
CA LEU A 239 18.95 -4.63 -5.63
C LEU A 239 20.10 -3.62 -5.75
N LEU A 240 19.79 -2.33 -5.59
CA LEU A 240 20.75 -1.25 -5.44
C LEU A 240 20.96 -0.97 -3.96
N LYS A 241 22.14 -1.27 -3.44
CA LYS A 241 22.51 -1.02 -2.06
C LYS A 241 23.76 -0.14 -2.02
N GLY A 242 23.60 1.10 -1.60
CA GLY A 242 24.66 2.10 -1.73
C GLY A 242 24.76 3.02 -0.52
N SER A 243 25.98 3.46 -0.20
CA SER A 243 26.17 4.62 0.65
C SER A 243 26.05 5.90 -0.18
N ARG A 244 25.56 6.96 0.45
CA ARG A 244 25.21 8.23 -0.21
C ARG A 244 26.36 8.85 -1.02
N SER A 245 27.62 8.60 -0.63
CA SER A 245 28.80 9.10 -1.35
C SER A 245 29.00 8.50 -2.74
N PHE A 246 28.38 7.35 -3.04
CA PHE A 246 28.49 6.69 -4.34
C PHE A 246 27.40 7.12 -5.34
N GLU A 247 26.42 7.92 -4.92
CA GLU A 247 25.38 8.47 -5.80
C GLU A 247 24.65 7.39 -6.64
N PHE A 248 24.25 6.27 -6.01
CA PHE A 248 23.57 5.16 -6.70
C PHE A 248 22.21 5.55 -7.29
N GLU A 249 21.65 6.71 -6.93
CA GLU A 249 20.50 7.31 -7.61
C GLU A 249 20.77 7.52 -9.10
N ARG A 250 22.03 7.74 -9.49
CA ARG A 250 22.44 7.81 -10.90
C ARG A 250 22.32 6.47 -11.61
N ILE A 251 22.62 5.37 -10.92
CA ILE A 251 22.45 4.00 -11.43
C ILE A 251 20.96 3.69 -11.53
N SER A 252 20.20 3.98 -10.45
CA SER A 252 18.75 3.84 -10.39
C SER A 252 18.08 4.53 -11.58
N ARG A 253 18.39 5.79 -11.86
CA ARG A 253 17.85 6.54 -13.03
C ARG A 253 18.11 5.89 -14.40
N MET A 254 19.17 5.10 -14.53
CA MET A 254 19.53 4.45 -15.79
C MET A 254 18.93 3.05 -15.92
N LEU A 255 18.73 2.36 -14.79
CA LEU A 255 18.12 1.03 -14.74
C LEU A 255 16.60 1.10 -14.67
N VAL A 256 16.03 2.14 -14.08
CA VAL A 256 14.59 2.35 -13.99
C VAL A 256 14.04 2.79 -15.34
N GLN A 257 12.94 2.19 -15.76
CA GLN A 257 12.24 2.60 -16.96
C GLN A 257 11.74 4.05 -16.77
N LYS A 258 12.22 5.00 -17.59
CA LYS A 258 11.73 6.38 -17.56
C LYS A 258 10.22 6.39 -17.80
N ALA A 259 9.45 6.86 -16.82
CA ALA A 259 8.01 7.05 -16.94
C ALA A 259 7.72 8.24 -17.85
N HIS A 260 7.75 8.00 -19.16
CA HIS A 260 7.17 8.90 -20.17
C HIS A 260 5.71 8.53 -20.47
N GLU A 261 5.10 7.68 -19.64
CA GLU A 261 3.83 6.98 -19.88
C GLU A 261 2.83 7.25 -18.75
N THR A 262 1.56 6.95 -19.02
CA THR A 262 0.49 7.01 -18.01
C THR A 262 0.66 5.86 -17.03
N VAL A 263 0.74 6.18 -15.73
CA VAL A 263 1.02 5.23 -14.65
C VAL A 263 0.01 5.40 -13.51
N MET A 264 -0.36 4.29 -12.89
CA MET A 264 -1.15 4.24 -11.67
C MET A 264 -0.23 3.81 -10.53
N GLU A 265 0.13 4.76 -9.66
CA GLU A 265 0.91 4.51 -8.46
C GLU A 265 -0.01 4.04 -7.33
N ILE A 266 0.43 3.05 -6.56
CA ILE A 266 -0.35 2.44 -5.49
C ILE A 266 0.49 2.37 -4.22
N ASN A 267 0.03 3.12 -3.23
CA ASN A 267 0.64 3.21 -1.92
C ASN A 267 0.16 2.06 -1.03
N LEU A 268 1.06 1.11 -0.76
CA LEU A 268 0.80 -0.05 0.07
C LEU A 268 0.72 0.32 1.56
N ASN A 269 1.41 1.39 2.02
CA ASN A 269 1.26 1.89 3.39
C ASN A 269 -0.15 2.43 3.64
N ALA A 270 -0.70 3.19 2.68
CA ALA A 270 -2.08 3.66 2.75
C ALA A 270 -3.08 2.48 2.81
N LEU A 271 -2.85 1.43 2.02
CA LEU A 271 -3.66 0.21 2.06
C LEU A 271 -3.61 -0.48 3.43
N LEU A 272 -2.43 -0.56 4.05
CA LEU A 272 -2.27 -1.13 5.39
C LEU A 272 -2.92 -0.26 6.48
N ASN A 273 -2.81 1.06 6.37
CA ASN A 273 -3.48 1.99 7.27
C ASN A 273 -5.00 1.83 7.19
N ASN A 274 -5.56 1.73 5.99
CA ASN A 274 -6.98 1.47 5.79
C ASN A 274 -7.38 0.11 6.38
N LEU A 275 -6.62 -0.95 6.10
CA LEU A 275 -6.87 -2.29 6.67
C LEU A 275 -6.90 -2.25 8.21
N ASN A 276 -5.93 -1.59 8.82
CA ASN A 276 -5.82 -1.48 10.27
C ASN A 276 -6.92 -0.59 10.87
N PHE A 277 -7.34 0.46 10.15
CA PHE A 277 -8.50 1.25 10.53
C PHE A 277 -9.74 0.36 10.64
N TYR A 278 -10.06 -0.44 9.62
CA TYR A 278 -11.24 -1.32 9.70
C TYR A 278 -11.09 -2.40 10.76
N ARG A 279 -9.91 -3.00 10.93
CA ARG A 279 -9.63 -3.94 12.03
C ARG A 279 -9.91 -3.32 13.40
N SER A 280 -9.58 -2.04 13.60
CA SER A 280 -9.85 -1.34 14.86
C SER A 280 -11.35 -1.13 15.14
N LYS A 281 -12.21 -1.31 14.13
CA LYS A 281 -13.67 -1.23 14.27
C LYS A 281 -14.34 -2.58 14.50
N LEU A 282 -13.57 -3.68 14.45
CA LEU A 282 -14.11 -5.02 14.60
C LEU A 282 -14.20 -5.45 16.06
N ASP A 283 -15.27 -6.14 16.40
CA ASP A 283 -15.37 -6.84 17.68
C ASP A 283 -14.33 -7.98 17.76
N ALA A 284 -13.97 -8.36 19.00
CA ALA A 284 -12.97 -9.39 19.21
C ALA A 284 -13.41 -10.73 18.60
N GLY A 285 -12.57 -11.30 17.74
CA GLY A 285 -12.81 -12.58 17.07
C GLY A 285 -13.53 -12.50 15.73
N VAL A 286 -14.03 -11.32 15.34
CA VAL A 286 -14.60 -11.08 14.01
C VAL A 286 -13.48 -11.15 12.97
N LYS A 287 -13.67 -12.00 11.96
CA LYS A 287 -12.73 -12.17 10.85
C LYS A 287 -12.90 -11.07 9.81
N LEU A 288 -11.92 -10.91 8.93
CA LEU A 288 -12.00 -9.98 7.79
C LEU A 288 -11.73 -10.73 6.47
N MET A 289 -12.66 -10.56 5.52
CA MET A 289 -12.52 -10.97 4.12
C MET A 289 -12.22 -9.74 3.27
N ALA A 290 -11.07 -9.73 2.58
CA ALA A 290 -10.73 -8.67 1.65
C ALA A 290 -11.24 -9.00 0.24
N MET A 291 -11.94 -8.04 -0.37
CA MET A 291 -12.45 -8.18 -1.73
C MET A 291 -11.36 -7.76 -2.73
N VAL A 292 -10.85 -8.72 -3.52
CA VAL A 292 -9.79 -8.51 -4.53
C VAL A 292 -10.28 -8.77 -5.97
N LYS A 293 -11.60 -8.81 -6.15
CA LYS A 293 -12.26 -8.98 -7.46
C LYS A 293 -11.96 -7.83 -8.43
N ALA A 294 -12.11 -8.11 -9.73
CA ALA A 294 -11.86 -7.14 -10.81
C ALA A 294 -10.46 -6.54 -10.74
N PHE A 295 -9.44 -7.41 -10.58
CA PHE A 295 -8.04 -7.01 -10.44
C PHE A 295 -7.81 -6.07 -9.26
N SER A 296 -8.39 -6.39 -8.09
CA SER A 296 -8.40 -5.52 -6.90
C SER A 296 -8.92 -4.11 -7.26
N TYR A 297 -10.12 -4.05 -7.83
CA TYR A 297 -10.74 -2.82 -8.31
C TYR A 297 -9.80 -2.01 -9.25
N GLY A 298 -9.15 -2.70 -10.18
CA GLY A 298 -8.21 -2.11 -11.15
C GLY A 298 -6.82 -1.78 -10.60
N SER A 299 -6.54 -2.01 -9.32
CA SER A 299 -5.26 -1.66 -8.69
C SER A 299 -4.20 -2.76 -8.81
N GLY A 300 -4.53 -4.02 -9.08
CA GLY A 300 -3.50 -5.07 -9.16
C GLY A 300 -3.95 -6.41 -8.66
N THR A 301 -3.50 -7.51 -9.27
CA THR A 301 -3.95 -8.85 -8.87
C THR A 301 -3.14 -9.38 -7.70
N TYR A 302 -1.91 -9.78 -7.98
CA TYR A 302 -1.10 -10.53 -7.04
C TYR A 302 -0.51 -9.68 -5.92
N GLU A 303 -0.04 -8.47 -6.23
CA GLU A 303 0.71 -7.65 -5.28
C GLU A 303 -0.12 -7.30 -4.04
N LEU A 304 -1.37 -6.86 -4.24
CA LEU A 304 -2.28 -6.52 -3.14
C LEU A 304 -2.68 -7.78 -2.35
N ALA A 305 -3.02 -8.87 -3.04
CA ALA A 305 -3.37 -10.13 -2.39
C ALA A 305 -2.22 -10.67 -1.52
N ASN A 306 -0.97 -10.53 -1.98
CA ASN A 306 0.21 -10.96 -1.24
C ASN A 306 0.45 -10.09 0.01
N VAL A 307 0.29 -8.76 -0.11
CA VAL A 307 0.35 -7.85 1.04
C VAL A 307 -0.73 -8.17 2.08
N LEU A 308 -1.97 -8.43 1.64
CA LEU A 308 -3.09 -8.81 2.51
C LEU A 308 -2.83 -10.16 3.20
N GLN A 309 -2.27 -11.14 2.47
CA GLN A 309 -1.84 -12.43 3.03
C GLN A 309 -0.76 -12.27 4.09
N TYR A 310 0.29 -11.49 3.81
CA TYR A 310 1.35 -11.20 4.76
C TYR A 310 0.80 -10.55 6.04
N ASN A 311 -0.19 -9.67 5.88
CA ASN A 311 -0.87 -9.01 6.98
C ASN A 311 -1.98 -9.86 7.63
N LYS A 312 -2.07 -11.16 7.30
CA LYS A 312 -2.95 -12.15 7.92
C LYS A 312 -4.43 -11.77 7.85
N VAL A 313 -4.90 -11.31 6.68
CA VAL A 313 -6.34 -11.28 6.41
C VAL A 313 -6.88 -12.71 6.40
N ASP A 314 -8.09 -12.94 6.91
CA ASP A 314 -8.61 -14.30 7.11
C ASP A 314 -9.05 -14.94 5.79
N TYR A 315 -9.66 -14.16 4.89
CA TYR A 315 -10.18 -14.61 3.61
C TYR A 315 -9.90 -13.61 2.49
N LEU A 316 -9.78 -14.11 1.26
CA LEU A 316 -9.88 -13.30 0.05
C LEU A 316 -11.14 -13.69 -0.72
N ALA A 317 -11.71 -12.75 -1.48
CA ALA A 317 -12.80 -13.05 -2.39
C ALA A 317 -12.60 -12.44 -3.77
N VAL A 318 -12.89 -13.25 -4.79
CA VAL A 318 -12.82 -12.91 -6.21
C VAL A 318 -14.20 -13.05 -6.86
N ALA A 319 -14.38 -12.46 -8.05
CA ALA A 319 -15.64 -12.60 -8.78
C ALA A 319 -15.74 -13.97 -9.45
N TYR A 320 -14.68 -14.39 -10.15
CA TYR A 320 -14.67 -15.57 -11.00
C TYR A 320 -13.53 -16.53 -10.64
N ALA A 321 -13.69 -17.81 -10.98
CA ALA A 321 -12.70 -18.84 -10.67
C ALA A 321 -11.32 -18.53 -11.30
N ASP A 322 -11.27 -17.98 -12.52
CA ASP A 322 -10.00 -17.66 -13.19
C ASP A 322 -9.16 -16.61 -12.43
N GLU A 323 -9.80 -15.65 -11.76
CA GLU A 323 -9.10 -14.71 -10.86
C GLU A 323 -8.48 -15.47 -9.68
N GLY A 324 -9.22 -16.43 -9.11
CA GLY A 324 -8.74 -17.27 -8.01
C GLY A 324 -7.59 -18.19 -8.42
N VAL A 325 -7.67 -18.79 -9.62
CA VAL A 325 -6.60 -19.61 -10.20
C VAL A 325 -5.32 -18.78 -10.36
N ALA A 326 -5.42 -17.57 -10.91
CA ALA A 326 -4.27 -16.68 -11.06
C ALA A 326 -3.60 -16.35 -9.71
N LEU A 327 -4.40 -16.08 -8.67
CA LEU A 327 -3.87 -15.84 -7.32
C LEU A 327 -3.19 -17.08 -6.72
N ARG A 328 -3.77 -18.26 -6.91
CA ARG A 328 -3.18 -19.53 -6.45
C ARG A 328 -1.85 -19.81 -7.13
N GLN A 329 -1.78 -19.65 -8.45
CA GLN A 329 -0.55 -19.80 -9.22
C GLN A 329 0.54 -18.81 -8.80
N ALA A 330 0.14 -17.62 -8.32
CA ALA A 330 1.05 -16.62 -7.78
C ALA A 330 1.47 -16.87 -6.32
N GLY A 331 0.99 -17.95 -5.66
CA GLY A 331 1.42 -18.35 -4.32
C GLY A 331 0.52 -17.87 -3.18
N ILE A 332 -0.70 -17.44 -3.46
CA ILE A 332 -1.69 -17.12 -2.43
C ILE A 332 -2.27 -18.40 -1.83
N THR A 333 -2.11 -18.58 -0.52
CA THR A 333 -2.55 -19.74 0.25
C THR A 333 -3.74 -19.47 1.17
N LEU A 334 -4.15 -18.20 1.34
CA LEU A 334 -5.36 -17.86 2.11
C LEU A 334 -6.62 -18.55 1.53
N PRO A 335 -7.62 -18.87 2.37
CA PRO A 335 -8.96 -19.24 1.91
C PRO A 335 -9.49 -18.22 0.89
N LEU A 336 -10.03 -18.71 -0.22
CA LEU A 336 -10.38 -17.89 -1.38
C LEU A 336 -11.78 -18.23 -1.87
N VAL A 337 -12.70 -17.28 -1.70
CA VAL A 337 -14.11 -17.44 -2.07
C VAL A 337 -14.37 -16.93 -3.48
N VAL A 338 -15.05 -17.74 -4.30
CA VAL A 338 -15.50 -17.37 -5.63
C VAL A 338 -16.98 -16.99 -5.57
N LEU A 339 -17.27 -15.70 -5.76
CA LEU A 339 -18.63 -15.15 -5.54
C LEU A 339 -19.63 -15.51 -6.63
N ASN A 340 -19.17 -15.72 -7.87
CA ASN A 340 -20.00 -16.06 -9.02
C ASN A 340 -19.53 -17.39 -9.61
N THR A 341 -19.95 -18.48 -8.98
CA THR A 341 -19.58 -19.83 -9.38
C THR A 341 -20.35 -20.28 -10.62
N GLU A 342 -19.64 -20.87 -11.57
CA GLU A 342 -20.19 -21.45 -12.79
C GLU A 342 -19.89 -22.96 -12.83
N VAL A 343 -20.80 -23.75 -13.42
CA VAL A 343 -20.66 -25.22 -13.53
C VAL A 343 -19.38 -25.61 -14.27
N SER A 344 -19.03 -24.87 -15.32
CA SER A 344 -17.81 -25.07 -16.10
C SER A 344 -16.51 -24.90 -15.30
N ALA A 345 -16.58 -24.28 -14.12
CA ALA A 345 -15.41 -24.00 -13.29
C ALA A 345 -15.19 -25.03 -12.17
N PHE A 346 -16.06 -26.03 -11.99
CA PHE A 346 -15.99 -26.97 -10.87
C PHE A 346 -14.65 -27.70 -10.75
N GLU A 347 -14.09 -28.16 -11.88
CA GLU A 347 -12.75 -28.78 -11.91
C GLU A 347 -11.66 -27.83 -11.41
N LYS A 348 -11.68 -26.57 -11.86
CA LYS A 348 -10.72 -25.55 -11.41
C LYS A 348 -10.90 -25.23 -9.93
N LEU A 349 -12.14 -25.17 -9.45
CA LEU A 349 -12.42 -24.87 -8.03
C LEU A 349 -11.81 -25.93 -7.11
N THR A 350 -11.93 -27.21 -7.46
CA THR A 350 -11.38 -28.30 -6.65
C THR A 350 -9.86 -28.41 -6.78
N GLU A 351 -9.33 -28.34 -8.01
CA GLU A 351 -7.89 -28.40 -8.28
C GLU A 351 -7.14 -27.29 -7.52
N PHE A 352 -7.67 -26.07 -7.56
CA PHE A 352 -7.03 -24.89 -6.96
C PHE A 352 -7.55 -24.57 -5.55
N LYS A 353 -8.36 -25.44 -4.94
CA LYS A 353 -8.91 -25.28 -3.58
C LYS A 353 -9.54 -23.89 -3.37
N LEU A 354 -10.48 -23.56 -4.25
CA LEU A 354 -11.30 -22.35 -4.20
C LEU A 354 -12.67 -22.71 -3.63
N GLU A 355 -13.21 -21.88 -2.76
CA GLU A 355 -14.47 -22.13 -2.05
C GLU A 355 -15.63 -21.48 -2.84
N PRO A 356 -16.56 -22.26 -3.44
CA PRO A 356 -17.64 -21.71 -4.25
C PRO A 356 -18.77 -21.12 -3.40
N VAL A 357 -19.40 -20.08 -3.92
CA VAL A 357 -20.71 -19.62 -3.44
C VAL A 357 -21.80 -20.35 -4.22
N LEU A 358 -22.67 -21.06 -3.51
CA LEU A 358 -23.89 -21.67 -4.06
C LEU A 358 -25.09 -20.79 -3.69
N TYR A 359 -25.83 -20.36 -4.71
CA TYR A 359 -26.87 -19.33 -4.56
C TYR A 359 -28.18 -19.68 -5.28
N SER A 360 -28.31 -20.89 -5.83
CA SER A 360 -29.54 -21.40 -6.44
C SER A 360 -29.58 -22.93 -6.40
N PHE A 361 -30.78 -23.50 -6.45
CA PHE A 361 -30.97 -24.96 -6.43
C PHE A 361 -30.26 -25.67 -7.58
N GLY A 362 -30.40 -25.15 -8.81
CA GLY A 362 -29.75 -25.77 -9.97
C GLY A 362 -28.22 -25.80 -9.87
N LEU A 363 -27.60 -24.73 -9.35
CA LEU A 363 -26.15 -24.71 -9.14
C LEU A 363 -25.74 -25.66 -8.01
N PHE A 364 -26.55 -25.73 -6.95
CA PHE A 364 -26.33 -26.65 -5.85
C PHE A 364 -26.37 -28.10 -6.33
N ASP A 365 -27.42 -28.52 -7.03
CA ASP A 365 -27.59 -29.87 -7.56
C ASP A 365 -26.44 -30.28 -8.49
N GLU A 366 -26.05 -29.41 -9.42
CA GLU A 366 -24.92 -29.67 -10.33
C GLU A 366 -23.61 -29.83 -9.55
N PHE A 367 -23.39 -29.02 -8.50
CA PHE A 367 -22.19 -29.16 -7.67
C PHE A 367 -22.19 -30.46 -6.87
N ILE A 368 -23.33 -30.88 -6.33
CA ILE A 368 -23.46 -32.16 -5.64
C ILE A 368 -23.20 -33.33 -6.58
N LYS A 369 -23.79 -33.29 -7.79
CA LYS A 369 -23.56 -34.31 -8.81
C LYS A 369 -22.08 -34.40 -9.20
N TYR A 370 -21.44 -33.26 -9.43
CA TYR A 370 -20.01 -33.20 -9.71
C TYR A 370 -19.17 -33.78 -8.55
N ALA A 371 -19.50 -33.43 -7.29
CA ALA A 371 -18.81 -33.95 -6.12
C ALA A 371 -19.00 -35.47 -5.97
N GLN A 372 -20.20 -35.98 -6.27
CA GLN A 372 -20.51 -37.41 -6.31
C GLN A 372 -19.67 -38.15 -7.35
N GLU A 373 -19.67 -37.67 -8.59
CA GLU A 373 -18.94 -38.28 -9.71
C GLU A 373 -17.42 -38.32 -9.45
N ASN A 374 -16.90 -37.37 -8.68
CA ASN A 374 -15.47 -37.24 -8.36
C ASN A 374 -15.10 -37.74 -6.95
N ASN A 375 -16.04 -38.35 -6.20
CA ASN A 375 -15.83 -38.83 -4.82
C ASN A 375 -15.28 -37.76 -3.85
N ILE A 376 -15.78 -36.54 -3.97
CA ILE A 376 -15.41 -35.40 -3.11
C ILE A 376 -16.40 -35.33 -1.96
N TYR A 377 -15.90 -35.27 -0.73
CA TYR A 377 -16.71 -35.18 0.48
C TYR A 377 -16.35 -33.94 1.29
N ASN A 378 -17.32 -33.38 2.01
CA ASN A 378 -17.15 -32.20 2.87
C ASN A 378 -16.48 -31.01 2.16
N SER A 379 -16.79 -30.78 0.88
CA SER A 379 -16.24 -29.63 0.15
C SER A 379 -16.74 -28.32 0.78
N PRO A 380 -15.86 -27.38 1.17
CA PRO A 380 -16.28 -26.13 1.80
C PRO A 380 -17.04 -25.26 0.80
N VAL A 381 -18.27 -24.90 1.12
CA VAL A 381 -19.12 -24.03 0.27
C VAL A 381 -19.76 -22.91 1.09
N HIS A 382 -20.09 -21.82 0.41
CA HIS A 382 -20.76 -20.67 1.01
C HIS A 382 -22.18 -20.53 0.47
N ILE A 383 -23.16 -20.37 1.34
CA ILE A 383 -24.55 -20.17 0.97
C ILE A 383 -24.88 -18.69 1.02
N LYS A 384 -25.48 -18.19 -0.07
CA LYS A 384 -25.93 -16.81 -0.15
C LYS A 384 -27.45 -16.72 -0.01
N ILE A 385 -27.92 -15.91 0.92
CA ILE A 385 -29.33 -15.56 1.11
C ILE A 385 -29.59 -14.19 0.50
N ASP A 386 -30.65 -14.06 -0.29
CA ASP A 386 -31.12 -12.77 -0.75
C ASP A 386 -32.11 -12.16 0.24
N THR A 387 -31.71 -11.01 0.80
CA THR A 387 -32.53 -10.24 1.75
C THR A 387 -33.03 -8.93 1.14
N GLY A 388 -32.94 -8.78 -0.18
CA GLY A 388 -33.49 -7.64 -0.91
C GLY A 388 -32.58 -7.01 -1.97
N MET A 389 -31.41 -7.61 -2.25
CA MET A 389 -30.55 -7.16 -3.35
C MET A 389 -31.07 -7.66 -4.70
N HIS A 390 -31.81 -8.77 -4.73
CA HIS A 390 -32.42 -9.35 -5.95
C HIS A 390 -31.42 -9.58 -7.08
N ARG A 391 -30.20 -9.96 -6.68
CA ARG A 391 -29.09 -10.23 -7.61
C ARG A 391 -28.77 -11.71 -7.71
N LEU A 392 -28.46 -12.33 -6.56
CA LEU A 392 -28.14 -13.76 -6.41
C LEU A 392 -28.41 -14.14 -4.96
N GLY A 393 -28.86 -15.37 -4.71
CA GLY A 393 -29.08 -15.92 -3.38
C GLY A 393 -30.46 -16.58 -3.29
N PHE A 394 -30.61 -17.48 -2.33
CA PHE A 394 -31.89 -18.10 -2.00
C PHE A 394 -32.81 -17.08 -1.32
N GLU A 395 -34.07 -17.03 -1.73
CA GLU A 395 -35.07 -16.15 -1.13
C GLU A 395 -35.65 -16.76 0.17
N ASP A 396 -36.28 -15.95 1.03
CA ASP A 396 -36.83 -16.40 2.33
C ASP A 396 -37.78 -17.61 2.19
N TYR A 397 -38.59 -17.66 1.12
CA TYR A 397 -39.50 -18.78 0.88
C TYR A 397 -38.81 -20.05 0.39
N GLU A 398 -37.54 -19.97 -0.02
CA GLU A 398 -36.73 -21.09 -0.51
C GLU A 398 -35.89 -21.73 0.60
N VAL A 399 -35.73 -21.05 1.75
CA VAL A 399 -34.86 -21.50 2.85
C VAL A 399 -35.29 -22.86 3.40
N GLU A 400 -36.59 -23.12 3.53
CA GLU A 400 -37.09 -24.42 4.00
C GLU A 400 -36.67 -25.57 3.07
N THR A 401 -36.87 -25.39 1.76
CA THR A 401 -36.44 -26.38 0.75
C THR A 401 -34.91 -26.52 0.70
N LEU A 402 -34.17 -25.43 0.90
CA LEU A 402 -32.72 -25.50 1.02
C LEU A 402 -32.29 -26.33 2.24
N CYS A 403 -32.95 -26.15 3.38
CA CYS A 403 -32.69 -26.94 4.59
C CYS A 403 -32.89 -28.44 4.35
N ASP A 404 -33.97 -28.84 3.67
CA ASP A 404 -34.21 -30.24 3.31
C ASP A 404 -33.04 -30.84 2.49
N MET A 405 -32.45 -30.05 1.58
CA MET A 405 -31.30 -30.48 0.78
C MET A 405 -29.98 -30.55 1.56
N LEU A 406 -29.88 -29.83 2.67
CA LEU A 406 -28.68 -29.77 3.51
C LEU A 406 -28.63 -30.90 4.55
N GLU A 407 -29.78 -31.37 5.05
CA GLU A 407 -29.87 -32.39 6.11
C GLU A 407 -29.19 -33.72 5.72
N GLU A 408 -29.30 -34.13 4.45
CA GLU A 408 -28.82 -35.44 3.97
C GLU A 408 -27.58 -35.37 3.05
N ASN A 409 -26.69 -34.39 3.24
CA ASN A 409 -25.61 -34.12 2.28
C ASN A 409 -24.18 -34.33 2.80
N PRO A 410 -23.49 -35.44 2.42
CA PRO A 410 -22.09 -35.68 2.81
C PRO A 410 -21.06 -35.01 1.87
N TYR A 411 -21.49 -34.42 0.75
CA TYR A 411 -20.59 -33.93 -0.30
C TYR A 411 -20.12 -32.50 -0.02
N VAL A 412 -20.94 -31.69 0.65
CA VAL A 412 -20.63 -30.30 1.00
C VAL A 412 -20.56 -30.09 2.51
N ARG A 413 -19.72 -29.14 2.91
CA ARG A 413 -19.65 -28.60 4.27
C ARG A 413 -19.95 -27.11 4.17
N ILE A 414 -21.04 -26.66 4.79
CA ILE A 414 -21.42 -25.24 4.74
C ILE A 414 -20.45 -24.45 5.61
N GLN A 415 -19.53 -23.74 4.97
CA GLN A 415 -18.48 -22.97 5.62
C GLN A 415 -19.00 -21.63 6.12
N SER A 416 -19.85 -20.97 5.32
CA SER A 416 -20.51 -19.73 5.71
C SER A 416 -21.92 -19.61 5.12
N VAL A 417 -22.75 -18.82 5.79
CA VAL A 417 -24.02 -18.30 5.28
C VAL A 417 -23.94 -16.78 5.29
N PHE A 418 -24.36 -16.13 4.21
CA PHE A 418 -24.21 -14.69 4.08
C PHE A 418 -25.27 -14.01 3.25
N SER A 419 -25.44 -12.71 3.49
CA SER A 419 -26.23 -11.82 2.62
C SER A 419 -25.45 -10.54 2.28
N HIS A 420 -26.06 -9.60 1.56
CA HIS A 420 -25.44 -8.33 1.16
C HIS A 420 -26.37 -7.15 1.44
N LEU A 421 -25.89 -6.18 2.22
CA LEU A 421 -26.63 -4.95 2.48
C LEU A 421 -26.75 -4.12 1.20
N VAL A 422 -27.95 -3.64 0.91
CA VAL A 422 -28.26 -2.85 -0.30
C VAL A 422 -27.87 -1.39 -0.12
N ALA A 423 -28.18 -0.82 1.05
CA ALA A 423 -28.11 0.61 1.31
C ALA A 423 -27.30 0.90 2.59
N SER A 424 -26.20 0.17 2.77
CA SER A 424 -25.35 0.25 3.96
C SER A 424 -24.75 1.63 4.21
N ASP A 425 -24.71 2.51 3.22
CA ASP A 425 -24.17 3.87 3.27
C ASP A 425 -25.23 4.97 3.11
N ALA A 426 -26.51 4.62 2.92
CA ALA A 426 -27.62 5.56 2.73
C ALA A 426 -28.53 5.57 3.97
N GLU A 427 -28.42 6.63 4.78
CA GLU A 427 -29.13 6.78 6.06
C GLU A 427 -30.66 6.77 5.90
N GLU A 428 -31.16 7.30 4.80
CA GLU A 428 -32.59 7.29 4.46
C GLU A 428 -33.19 5.88 4.29
N HIS A 429 -32.34 4.84 4.23
CA HIS A 429 -32.73 3.45 4.02
C HIS A 429 -32.39 2.54 5.20
N ASP A 430 -32.10 3.10 6.38
CA ASP A 430 -31.72 2.35 7.57
C ASP A 430 -32.78 1.36 8.04
N LEU A 431 -34.07 1.70 7.94
CA LEU A 431 -35.17 0.78 8.25
C LEU A 431 -35.18 -0.45 7.32
N PHE A 432 -34.82 -0.26 6.05
CA PHE A 432 -34.69 -1.37 5.12
C PHE A 432 -33.49 -2.24 5.48
N THR A 433 -32.35 -1.63 5.80
CA THR A 433 -31.15 -2.35 6.25
C THR A 433 -31.41 -3.19 7.50
N LEU A 434 -32.13 -2.65 8.49
CA LEU A 434 -32.55 -3.40 9.67
C LEU A 434 -33.45 -4.59 9.34
N LYS A 435 -34.38 -4.43 8.38
CA LYS A 435 -35.18 -5.54 7.86
C LYS A 435 -34.30 -6.62 7.23
N GLN A 436 -33.31 -6.25 6.41
CA GLN A 436 -32.38 -7.21 5.81
C GLN A 436 -31.62 -8.02 6.86
N ILE A 437 -31.18 -7.36 7.94
CA ILE A 437 -30.49 -7.99 9.06
C ILE A 437 -31.42 -9.02 9.73
N GLY A 438 -32.66 -8.66 10.06
CA GLY A 438 -33.62 -9.59 10.67
C GLY A 438 -33.98 -10.79 9.78
N ASP A 439 -34.18 -10.57 8.47
CA ASP A 439 -34.44 -11.65 7.51
C ASP A 439 -33.23 -12.61 7.41
N PHE A 440 -32.01 -12.05 7.43
CA PHE A 440 -30.78 -12.84 7.45
C PHE A 440 -30.64 -13.68 8.71
N GLU A 441 -30.94 -13.11 9.89
CA GLU A 441 -30.92 -13.82 11.18
C GLU A 441 -31.86 -15.02 11.21
N LYS A 442 -33.09 -14.83 10.71
CA LYS A 442 -34.06 -15.91 10.57
C LYS A 442 -33.52 -17.02 9.67
N ALA A 443 -32.98 -16.68 8.51
CA ALA A 443 -32.52 -17.66 7.53
C ALA A 443 -31.32 -18.49 8.04
N TYR A 444 -30.27 -17.85 8.58
CA TYR A 444 -29.11 -18.61 9.05
C TYR A 444 -29.46 -19.48 10.28
N THR A 445 -30.40 -19.04 11.12
CA THR A 445 -30.81 -19.80 12.31
C THR A 445 -31.46 -21.13 11.89
N GLN A 446 -32.38 -21.10 10.92
CA GLN A 446 -33.00 -22.31 10.37
C GLN A 446 -31.96 -23.25 9.74
N ILE A 447 -31.00 -22.69 9.01
CA ILE A 447 -29.92 -23.47 8.39
C ILE A 447 -29.04 -24.13 9.46
N GLU A 448 -28.62 -23.40 10.50
CA GLU A 448 -27.79 -23.96 11.58
C GLU A 448 -28.52 -25.03 12.41
N GLU A 449 -29.84 -24.89 12.60
CA GLU A 449 -30.68 -25.89 13.28
C GLU A 449 -30.65 -27.23 12.55
N VAL A 450 -30.80 -27.24 11.23
CA VAL A 450 -30.76 -28.48 10.42
C VAL A 450 -29.35 -29.03 10.28
N LEU A 451 -28.35 -28.17 10.12
CA LEU A 451 -26.95 -28.60 10.03
C LEU A 451 -26.41 -29.20 11.33
N GLY A 452 -26.98 -28.83 12.49
CA GLY A 452 -26.51 -29.25 13.81
C GLY A 452 -25.15 -28.67 14.21
N TYR A 453 -24.67 -27.64 13.50
CA TYR A 453 -23.44 -26.92 13.79
C TYR A 453 -23.54 -25.44 13.41
N GLN A 454 -22.66 -24.64 13.99
CA GLN A 454 -22.55 -23.22 13.69
C GLN A 454 -21.73 -22.98 12.41
N VAL A 455 -22.17 -22.04 11.59
CA VAL A 455 -21.49 -21.57 10.35
C VAL A 455 -20.93 -20.18 10.56
N ILE A 456 -19.96 -19.78 9.72
CA ILE A 456 -19.52 -18.38 9.69
C ILE A 456 -20.66 -17.52 9.12
N LYS A 457 -21.09 -16.50 9.84
CA LYS A 457 -22.13 -15.56 9.40
C LYS A 457 -21.50 -14.23 8.98
N HIS A 458 -21.95 -13.68 7.86
CA HIS A 458 -21.47 -12.35 7.42
C HIS A 458 -22.49 -11.59 6.57
N ILE A 459 -22.70 -10.30 6.85
CA ILE A 459 -23.57 -9.44 6.01
C ILE A 459 -22.91 -8.12 5.62
N CYS A 460 -22.10 -7.54 6.50
CA CYS A 460 -21.48 -6.23 6.30
C CYS A 460 -20.53 -6.20 5.09
N ASN A 461 -20.79 -5.25 4.20
CA ASN A 461 -19.81 -4.69 3.26
C ASN A 461 -19.05 -3.54 3.96
N THR A 462 -18.19 -2.81 3.23
CA THR A 462 -17.36 -1.70 3.75
C THR A 462 -18.10 -0.79 4.75
N SER A 463 -19.15 -0.10 4.29
CA SER A 463 -19.88 0.87 5.10
C SER A 463 -20.66 0.22 6.25
N GLY A 464 -21.09 -1.03 6.06
CA GLY A 464 -21.75 -1.79 7.11
C GLY A 464 -20.86 -2.13 8.30
N ILE A 465 -19.54 -2.24 8.10
CA ILE A 465 -18.58 -2.49 9.21
C ILE A 465 -18.67 -1.39 10.26
N VAL A 466 -18.83 -0.14 9.82
CA VAL A 466 -18.84 1.05 10.68
C VAL A 466 -20.24 1.39 11.14
N ARG A 467 -21.23 1.37 10.24
CA ARG A 467 -22.61 1.80 10.55
C ARG A 467 -23.42 0.76 11.31
N TRP A 468 -23.09 -0.53 11.16
CA TRP A 468 -23.86 -1.65 11.72
C TRP A 468 -22.97 -2.62 12.52
N PRO A 469 -22.34 -2.17 13.63
CA PRO A 469 -21.44 -3.02 14.43
C PRO A 469 -22.12 -4.30 14.94
N ASN A 470 -23.42 -4.22 15.29
CA ASN A 470 -24.20 -5.39 15.72
C ASN A 470 -24.40 -6.45 14.62
N ALA A 471 -24.14 -6.12 13.36
CA ALA A 471 -24.27 -7.01 12.21
C ALA A 471 -22.91 -7.49 11.66
N GLN A 472 -21.82 -7.32 12.41
CA GLN A 472 -20.50 -7.83 12.03
C GLN A 472 -20.45 -9.37 12.02
N TYR A 473 -21.17 -10.00 12.96
CA TYR A 473 -21.22 -11.46 13.14
C TYR A 473 -19.82 -12.09 13.22
N ASP A 474 -19.49 -13.10 12.41
CA ASP A 474 -18.23 -13.83 12.49
C ASP A 474 -17.18 -13.33 11.49
N LEU A 475 -17.61 -12.62 10.44
CA LEU A 475 -16.76 -12.19 9.33
C LEU A 475 -17.36 -10.93 8.67
N VAL A 476 -16.51 -9.97 8.31
CA VAL A 476 -16.92 -8.80 7.50
C VAL A 476 -16.26 -8.82 6.13
N ARG A 477 -16.88 -8.18 5.14
CA ARG A 477 -16.35 -8.10 3.77
C ARG A 477 -15.90 -6.68 3.44
N LEU A 478 -14.59 -6.47 3.46
CA LEU A 478 -13.98 -5.18 3.20
C LEU A 478 -13.57 -5.05 1.72
N GLY A 479 -14.26 -4.15 1.00
CA GLY A 479 -14.00 -3.87 -0.42
C GLY A 479 -13.34 -2.52 -0.62
N ILE A 480 -14.11 -1.54 -1.12
CA ILE A 480 -13.57 -0.22 -1.49
C ILE A 480 -12.92 0.56 -0.34
N GLY A 481 -13.26 0.22 0.91
CA GLY A 481 -12.63 0.80 2.10
C GLY A 481 -11.12 0.57 2.16
N LEU A 482 -10.62 -0.56 1.63
CA LEU A 482 -9.17 -0.79 1.49
C LEU A 482 -8.48 0.25 0.62
N TYR A 483 -9.22 0.86 -0.32
CA TYR A 483 -8.72 1.82 -1.30
C TYR A 483 -8.87 3.27 -0.83
N GLY A 484 -9.31 3.47 0.42
CA GLY A 484 -9.42 4.79 1.03
C GLY A 484 -10.74 5.50 0.81
N ILE A 485 -11.79 4.76 0.43
CA ILE A 485 -13.09 5.31 0.06
C ILE A 485 -14.16 4.63 0.91
N ASP A 486 -15.01 5.41 1.57
CA ASP A 486 -16.24 4.95 2.20
C ASP A 486 -17.18 6.14 2.35
N ALA A 487 -18.41 6.03 1.84
CA ALA A 487 -19.40 7.10 1.95
C ALA A 487 -19.89 7.28 3.39
N ALA A 488 -19.78 6.25 4.23
CA ALA A 488 -20.12 6.32 5.65
C ALA A 488 -19.08 7.08 6.50
N ILE A 489 -17.88 7.34 5.96
CA ILE A 489 -16.82 8.06 6.66
C ILE A 489 -16.60 9.40 5.98
N PRO A 490 -16.96 10.52 6.63
CA PRO A 490 -16.71 11.84 6.07
C PRO A 490 -15.23 12.04 5.73
N ALA A 491 -14.95 12.55 4.53
CA ALA A 491 -13.57 12.83 4.09
C ALA A 491 -12.83 13.77 5.06
N THR A 492 -13.55 14.61 5.80
CA THR A 492 -13.02 15.50 6.83
C THR A 492 -12.37 14.77 8.01
N GLU A 493 -12.74 13.52 8.26
CA GLU A 493 -12.15 12.73 9.35
C GLU A 493 -10.74 12.22 9.00
N ASN A 494 -10.32 12.31 7.72
CA ASN A 494 -9.02 11.85 7.21
C ASN A 494 -8.62 10.43 7.69
N ALA A 495 -9.61 9.61 8.05
CA ALA A 495 -9.40 8.29 8.63
C ALA A 495 -8.99 7.26 7.57
N LEU A 496 -9.40 7.50 6.32
CA LEU A 496 -9.09 6.66 5.17
C LEU A 496 -8.19 7.41 4.18
N GLN A 497 -7.17 6.70 3.68
CA GLN A 497 -6.16 7.23 2.78
C GLN A 497 -6.35 6.64 1.38
N PRO A 498 -6.60 7.47 0.34
CA PRO A 498 -6.61 7.01 -1.04
C PRO A 498 -5.30 6.31 -1.37
N ILE A 499 -5.39 5.07 -1.85
CA ILE A 499 -4.17 4.28 -2.12
C ILE A 499 -3.62 4.53 -3.52
N ALA A 500 -4.45 5.02 -4.45
CA ALA A 500 -4.12 5.08 -5.87
C ALA A 500 -3.97 6.52 -6.38
N SER A 501 -2.94 6.76 -7.18
CA SER A 501 -2.73 8.01 -7.92
C SER A 501 -2.49 7.72 -9.38
N LEU A 502 -3.32 8.27 -10.27
CA LEU A 502 -3.16 8.14 -11.72
C LEU A 502 -2.48 9.40 -12.28
N LYS A 503 -1.31 9.18 -12.86
CA LYS A 503 -0.44 10.23 -13.39
C LYS A 503 -0.19 10.01 -14.89
N THR A 504 -0.03 11.10 -15.61
CA THR A 504 0.37 11.13 -17.02
C THR A 504 1.30 12.32 -17.26
N SER A 505 1.63 12.58 -18.51
CA SER A 505 2.51 13.70 -18.89
C SER A 505 1.99 14.47 -20.08
N ILE A 506 2.43 15.73 -20.18
CA ILE A 506 2.16 16.58 -21.34
C ILE A 506 2.96 16.06 -22.54
N SER A 507 2.26 15.71 -23.62
CA SER A 507 2.89 15.29 -24.87
C SER A 507 3.19 16.44 -25.83
N GLN A 508 2.31 17.45 -25.88
CA GLN A 508 2.48 18.59 -26.77
C GLN A 508 1.75 19.82 -26.21
N ILE A 509 2.31 21.00 -26.44
CA ILE A 509 1.66 22.27 -26.10
C ILE A 509 1.36 23.05 -27.39
N LYS A 510 0.16 23.59 -27.53
CA LYS A 510 -0.25 24.43 -28.66
C LYS A 510 -0.88 25.72 -28.19
N LYS A 511 -0.57 26.81 -28.90
CA LYS A 511 -1.33 28.07 -28.79
C LYS A 511 -2.60 27.96 -29.62
N VAL A 512 -3.72 28.41 -29.09
CA VAL A 512 -5.05 28.35 -29.73
C VAL A 512 -5.66 29.74 -29.65
N LYS A 513 -6.15 30.27 -30.77
CA LYS A 513 -6.83 31.57 -30.76
C LYS A 513 -8.27 31.40 -30.28
N ALA A 514 -8.85 32.47 -29.75
CA ALA A 514 -10.25 32.48 -29.39
C ALA A 514 -11.11 32.11 -30.61
N GLY A 515 -12.03 31.15 -30.44
CA GLY A 515 -12.89 30.65 -31.51
C GLY A 515 -12.30 29.55 -32.40
N ASP A 516 -11.00 29.23 -32.28
CA ASP A 516 -10.45 28.01 -32.87
C ASP A 516 -11.03 26.78 -32.16
N THR A 517 -11.18 25.68 -32.91
CA THR A 517 -11.85 24.47 -32.43
C THR A 517 -10.86 23.33 -32.18
N VAL A 518 -11.14 22.51 -31.15
CA VAL A 518 -10.26 21.46 -30.63
C VAL A 518 -10.99 20.11 -30.58
N GLY A 519 -10.30 19.05 -30.99
CA GLY A 519 -10.77 17.66 -30.89
C GLY A 519 -11.83 17.27 -31.93
N TYR A 520 -12.34 16.03 -31.81
CA TYR A 520 -13.35 15.49 -32.71
C TYR A 520 -14.60 16.36 -32.79
N ASN A 521 -15.22 16.39 -33.97
CA ASN A 521 -16.42 17.19 -34.26
C ASN A 521 -16.27 18.69 -33.95
N ARG A 522 -15.05 19.18 -33.79
CA ARG A 522 -14.77 20.59 -33.48
C ARG A 522 -15.46 21.05 -32.17
N ASN A 523 -15.62 20.14 -31.22
CA ASN A 523 -16.51 20.34 -30.07
C ASN A 523 -15.88 21.11 -28.90
N GLY A 524 -14.56 21.27 -28.87
CA GLY A 524 -13.86 22.11 -27.90
C GLY A 524 -13.49 23.47 -28.49
N SER A 525 -13.41 24.49 -27.65
CA SER A 525 -12.87 25.80 -28.00
C SER A 525 -12.44 26.54 -26.73
N LEU A 526 -11.65 27.61 -26.89
CA LEU A 526 -11.32 28.54 -25.82
C LEU A 526 -12.04 29.87 -26.03
N ALA A 527 -12.53 30.48 -24.95
CA ALA A 527 -13.22 31.78 -24.99
C ALA A 527 -12.25 32.96 -25.27
N LYS A 528 -10.96 32.77 -25.00
CA LYS A 528 -9.89 33.75 -25.23
C LYS A 528 -8.68 33.03 -25.85
N ASP A 529 -7.77 33.81 -26.42
CA ASP A 529 -6.46 33.29 -26.85
C ASP A 529 -5.77 32.62 -25.66
N GLY A 530 -5.28 31.41 -25.88
CA GLY A 530 -4.80 30.55 -24.80
C GLY A 530 -3.83 29.47 -25.25
N LYS A 531 -3.57 28.53 -24.34
CA LYS A 531 -2.74 27.36 -24.59
C LYS A 531 -3.48 26.10 -24.17
N ILE A 532 -3.40 25.08 -25.01
CA ILE A 532 -3.83 23.72 -24.65
C ILE A 532 -2.60 22.83 -24.53
N ALA A 533 -2.66 21.88 -23.60
CA ALA A 533 -1.72 20.77 -23.51
C ALA A 533 -2.44 19.49 -23.93
N THR A 534 -1.84 18.72 -24.83
CA THR A 534 -2.25 17.35 -25.14
C THR A 534 -1.59 16.42 -24.14
N VAL A 535 -2.37 15.61 -23.43
CA VAL A 535 -1.90 14.64 -22.43
C VAL A 535 -2.13 13.21 -22.89
N ARG A 536 -1.27 12.28 -22.43
CA ARG A 536 -1.20 10.89 -22.91
C ARG A 536 -2.21 9.96 -22.24
N ILE A 537 -3.44 10.43 -22.06
CA ILE A 537 -4.52 9.63 -21.51
C ILE A 537 -5.81 9.87 -22.30
N GLY A 538 -6.50 8.78 -22.63
CA GLY A 538 -7.80 8.80 -23.30
C GLY A 538 -8.77 7.76 -22.74
N TYR A 539 -9.88 7.56 -23.44
CA TYR A 539 -10.93 6.66 -22.96
C TYR A 539 -10.54 5.19 -22.97
N ALA A 540 -9.55 4.79 -23.77
CA ALA A 540 -9.03 3.41 -23.74
C ALA A 540 -8.07 3.17 -22.56
N ASP A 541 -7.62 4.22 -21.86
CA ASP A 541 -6.92 4.13 -20.57
C ASP A 541 -7.87 4.11 -19.37
N GLY A 542 -9.15 4.43 -19.58
CA GLY A 542 -10.16 4.57 -18.52
C GLY A 542 -10.62 6.00 -18.26
N TYR A 543 -10.04 7.02 -18.91
CA TYR A 543 -10.53 8.39 -18.79
C TYR A 543 -11.75 8.59 -19.70
N LEU A 544 -12.93 8.30 -19.17
CA LEU A 544 -14.18 8.21 -19.94
C LEU A 544 -14.47 9.44 -20.79
N ARG A 545 -15.11 9.21 -21.94
CA ARG A 545 -15.49 10.28 -22.88
C ARG A 545 -16.40 11.35 -22.26
N ALA A 546 -17.14 10.99 -21.21
CA ALA A 546 -17.99 11.89 -20.42
C ALA A 546 -17.20 13.03 -19.74
N PHE A 547 -15.90 12.86 -19.49
CA PHE A 547 -15.03 13.91 -18.95
C PHE A 547 -14.67 15.01 -19.97
N GLY A 548 -15.08 14.88 -21.23
CA GLY A 548 -14.78 15.88 -22.26
C GLY A 548 -15.48 17.23 -22.04
N ASN A 549 -15.06 18.21 -22.83
CA ASN A 549 -15.70 19.53 -22.95
C ASN A 549 -15.79 20.30 -21.62
N GLY A 550 -14.77 20.20 -20.78
CA GLY A 550 -14.65 20.96 -19.54
C GLY A 550 -15.36 20.35 -18.34
N VAL A 551 -16.01 19.19 -18.51
CA VAL A 551 -16.60 18.43 -17.40
C VAL A 551 -15.50 17.86 -16.50
N GLY A 552 -14.53 17.18 -17.10
CA GLY A 552 -13.38 16.63 -16.41
C GLY A 552 -12.32 17.68 -16.12
N THR A 553 -11.61 17.48 -15.01
CA THR A 553 -10.48 18.29 -14.58
C THR A 553 -9.27 17.42 -14.25
N MET A 554 -8.07 18.00 -14.31
CA MET A 554 -6.79 17.39 -13.91
C MET A 554 -5.94 18.41 -13.16
N LEU A 555 -4.92 17.98 -12.44
CA LEU A 555 -3.96 18.85 -11.77
C LEU A 555 -2.64 18.95 -12.55
N VAL A 556 -2.16 20.17 -12.78
CA VAL A 556 -0.85 20.45 -13.37
C VAL A 556 -0.13 21.50 -12.51
N LYS A 557 1.04 21.16 -11.97
CA LYS A 557 1.81 22.02 -11.04
C LYS A 557 0.96 22.56 -9.87
N GLY A 558 0.07 21.73 -9.34
CA GLY A 558 -0.84 22.10 -8.25
C GLY A 558 -2.08 22.90 -8.65
N THR A 559 -2.24 23.24 -9.93
CA THR A 559 -3.39 23.99 -10.45
C THR A 559 -4.38 23.06 -11.14
N VAL A 560 -5.67 23.16 -10.79
CA VAL A 560 -6.74 22.42 -11.46
C VAL A 560 -7.02 23.04 -12.83
N VAL A 561 -7.02 22.21 -13.87
CA VAL A 561 -7.26 22.60 -15.25
C VAL A 561 -8.35 21.74 -15.90
N PRO A 562 -9.28 22.34 -16.66
CA PRO A 562 -10.36 21.61 -17.31
C PRO A 562 -9.93 20.96 -18.62
N THR A 563 -10.63 19.91 -19.04
CA THR A 563 -10.49 19.33 -20.38
C THR A 563 -11.04 20.27 -21.45
N VAL A 564 -10.53 20.16 -22.68
CA VAL A 564 -10.95 20.95 -23.84
C VAL A 564 -11.34 20.02 -24.98
N GLY A 565 -12.61 20.07 -25.37
CA GLY A 565 -13.16 19.22 -26.43
C GLY A 565 -13.33 17.76 -26.00
N ASN A 566 -13.57 16.89 -26.97
CA ASN A 566 -13.80 15.47 -26.70
C ASN A 566 -12.53 14.76 -26.24
N ILE A 567 -12.69 13.79 -25.34
CA ILE A 567 -11.64 12.81 -25.03
C ILE A 567 -11.49 11.86 -26.22
N SER A 568 -10.26 11.67 -26.70
CA SER A 568 -9.93 10.71 -27.77
C SER A 568 -9.55 9.35 -27.17
N MET A 569 -9.24 8.37 -28.04
CA MET A 569 -8.92 7.00 -27.59
C MET A 569 -7.72 6.97 -26.64
N ASP A 570 -6.65 7.68 -27.00
CA ASP A 570 -5.36 7.60 -26.28
C ASP A 570 -4.87 8.94 -25.72
N MET A 571 -5.55 10.04 -26.06
CA MET A 571 -5.14 11.38 -25.66
C MET A 571 -6.34 12.30 -25.45
N CYS A 572 -6.14 13.32 -24.62
CA CYS A 572 -7.07 14.44 -24.49
C CYS A 572 -6.32 15.76 -24.35
N MET A 573 -7.06 16.85 -24.42
CA MET A 573 -6.53 18.19 -24.31
C MET A 573 -7.05 18.81 -23.02
N ILE A 574 -6.19 19.57 -22.35
CA ILE A 574 -6.50 20.35 -21.15
C ILE A 574 -6.11 21.82 -21.37
N ASP A 575 -6.86 22.74 -20.75
CA ASP A 575 -6.59 24.18 -20.82
C ASP A 575 -5.48 24.55 -19.82
N VAL A 576 -4.30 24.89 -20.34
CA VAL A 576 -3.14 25.30 -19.53
C VAL A 576 -2.86 26.80 -19.70
N SER A 577 -3.87 27.57 -20.09
CA SER A 577 -3.77 29.02 -20.23
C SER A 577 -3.38 29.66 -18.89
N GLY A 578 -2.31 30.46 -18.89
CA GLY A 578 -1.79 31.12 -17.69
C GLY A 578 -0.84 30.27 -16.84
N ILE A 579 -0.58 29.02 -17.21
CA ILE A 579 0.36 28.14 -16.52
C ILE A 579 1.63 27.99 -17.37
N ASP A 580 2.80 28.16 -16.75
CA ASP A 580 4.07 27.85 -17.41
C ASP A 580 4.31 26.34 -17.35
N VAL A 581 4.07 25.67 -18.47
CA VAL A 581 4.20 24.21 -18.62
C VAL A 581 5.12 23.88 -19.78
N LYS A 582 5.74 22.70 -19.71
CA LYS A 582 6.62 22.13 -20.74
C LYS A 582 6.17 20.72 -21.09
N GLU A 583 6.54 20.28 -22.29
CA GLU A 583 6.38 18.88 -22.68
C GLU A 583 7.16 17.99 -21.72
N GLY A 584 6.53 16.91 -21.26
CA GLY A 584 7.04 16.03 -20.22
C GLY A 584 6.67 16.42 -18.78
N ASP A 585 6.09 17.61 -18.54
CA ASP A 585 5.58 17.94 -17.20
C ASP A 585 4.48 16.95 -16.78
N GLU A 586 4.47 16.61 -15.49
CA GLU A 586 3.50 15.70 -14.88
C GLU A 586 2.09 16.31 -14.86
N VAL A 587 1.11 15.46 -15.12
CA VAL A 587 -0.32 15.76 -15.00
C VAL A 587 -0.95 14.69 -14.13
N ILE A 588 -1.62 15.10 -13.05
CA ILE A 588 -2.30 14.19 -12.13
C ILE A 588 -3.77 14.13 -12.53
N VAL A 589 -4.23 12.93 -12.88
CA VAL A 589 -5.63 12.64 -13.25
C VAL A 589 -6.48 12.45 -12.02
N PHE A 590 -5.97 11.74 -11.01
CA PHE A 590 -6.52 11.72 -9.65
C PHE A 590 -5.42 11.33 -8.65
N ASN A 591 -5.56 11.77 -7.40
CA ASN A 591 -4.72 11.42 -6.26
C ASN A 591 -5.45 11.75 -4.94
N ASP A 592 -4.71 11.90 -3.84
CA ASP A 592 -5.22 12.31 -2.51
C ASP A 592 -5.86 13.72 -2.50
N LYS A 593 -5.42 14.63 -3.39
CA LYS A 593 -5.92 16.00 -3.51
C LYS A 593 -7.03 16.14 -4.53
N HIS A 594 -6.88 15.51 -5.68
CA HIS A 594 -7.87 15.46 -6.76
C HIS A 594 -8.55 14.10 -6.73
N ARG A 595 -9.55 13.98 -5.86
CA ARG A 595 -10.07 12.70 -5.39
C ARG A 595 -11.01 12.05 -6.40
N ILE A 596 -10.97 10.72 -6.47
CA ILE A 596 -11.82 9.91 -7.35
C ILE A 596 -13.31 10.17 -7.12
N GLU A 597 -13.71 10.44 -5.88
CA GLU A 597 -15.10 10.78 -5.52
C GLU A 597 -15.59 12.05 -6.22
N GLU A 598 -14.72 13.01 -6.46
CA GLU A 598 -15.04 14.24 -7.19
C GLU A 598 -15.17 13.97 -8.68
N LEU A 599 -14.25 13.17 -9.24
CA LEU A 599 -14.33 12.74 -10.64
C LEU A 599 -15.60 11.95 -10.91
N ALA A 600 -15.98 11.04 -10.01
CA ALA A 600 -17.20 10.26 -10.13
C ALA A 600 -18.45 11.16 -10.18
N LYS A 601 -18.51 12.17 -9.31
CA LYS A 601 -19.59 13.18 -9.30
C LYS A 601 -19.67 13.98 -10.61
N GLN A 602 -18.53 14.35 -11.20
CA GLN A 602 -18.49 15.15 -12.45
C GLN A 602 -19.24 14.48 -13.61
N ILE A 603 -19.22 13.15 -13.68
CA ILE A 603 -19.85 12.39 -14.77
C ILE A 603 -21.07 11.57 -14.32
N GLY A 604 -21.54 11.76 -13.08
CA GLY A 604 -22.73 11.10 -12.56
C GLY A 604 -22.57 9.60 -12.31
N THR A 605 -21.39 9.17 -11.83
CA THR A 605 -21.11 7.77 -11.45
C THR A 605 -20.57 7.63 -10.02
N ILE A 606 -20.06 6.46 -9.67
CA ILE A 606 -19.50 6.08 -8.38
C ILE A 606 -17.98 5.84 -8.45
N PRO A 607 -17.24 6.02 -7.34
CA PRO A 607 -15.78 5.84 -7.30
C PRO A 607 -15.30 4.46 -7.77
N TYR A 608 -16.10 3.42 -7.51
CA TYR A 608 -15.86 2.07 -7.99
C TYR A 608 -15.62 2.03 -9.50
N GLU A 609 -16.46 2.72 -10.27
CA GLU A 609 -16.41 2.67 -11.74
C GLU A 609 -15.15 3.35 -12.27
N ILE A 610 -14.75 4.48 -11.66
CA ILE A 610 -13.52 5.20 -12.04
C ILE A 610 -12.30 4.30 -11.85
N LEU A 611 -12.19 3.62 -10.72
CA LEU A 611 -11.07 2.72 -10.41
C LEU A 611 -11.04 1.49 -11.34
N THR A 612 -12.18 0.81 -11.51
CA THR A 612 -12.24 -0.41 -12.32
C THR A 612 -12.08 -0.15 -13.81
N ASN A 613 -12.40 1.06 -14.29
CA ASN A 613 -12.23 1.43 -15.70
C ASN A 613 -10.79 1.76 -16.08
N VAL A 614 -9.86 1.92 -15.12
CA VAL A 614 -8.44 2.11 -15.45
C VAL A 614 -7.94 0.86 -16.16
N SER A 615 -7.67 0.98 -17.46
CA SER A 615 -7.34 -0.15 -18.32
C SER A 615 -6.05 -0.83 -17.91
N GLN A 616 -5.95 -2.15 -18.08
CA GLN A 616 -4.73 -2.93 -17.78
C GLN A 616 -3.50 -2.47 -18.58
N ARG A 617 -3.68 -1.71 -19.66
CA ARG A 617 -2.56 -1.10 -20.41
C ARG A 617 -1.84 0.01 -19.63
N VAL A 618 -2.52 0.63 -18.66
CA VAL A 618 -1.90 1.58 -17.74
C VAL A 618 -0.98 0.80 -16.81
N LYS A 619 0.26 1.24 -16.68
CA LYS A 619 1.21 0.52 -15.83
C LYS A 619 0.90 0.79 -14.35
N ARG A 620 0.84 -0.26 -13.53
CA ARG A 620 0.75 -0.13 -12.07
C ARG A 620 2.14 -0.13 -11.45
N VAL A 621 2.37 0.76 -10.49
CA VAL A 621 3.61 0.84 -9.71
C VAL A 621 3.24 0.81 -8.24
N TYR A 622 3.76 -0.17 -7.49
CA TYR A 622 3.45 -0.34 -6.08
C TYR A 622 4.64 0.12 -5.23
N PHE A 623 4.37 0.87 -4.17
CA PHE A 623 5.41 1.43 -3.30
C PHE A 623 4.94 1.52 -1.85
N TYR A 624 5.90 1.68 -0.94
CA TYR A 624 5.70 2.00 0.47
C TYR A 624 6.24 3.41 0.70
N GLU A 625 5.46 4.29 1.35
CA GLU A 625 5.87 5.66 1.74
C GLU A 625 6.66 5.75 3.04
#